data_AF-A0A7V2S4M6-F1
#
_entry.id   AF-A0A7V2S4M6-F1
#
_cell.length_a   1.000
_cell.length_b   1.000
_cell.length_c   1.000
_cell.angle_alpha   90.00
_cell.angle_beta   90.00
_cell.angle_gamma   90.00
#
_symmetry.space_group_name_H-M   'P 1'
#
loop_
_entity.id
_entity.type
_entity.pdbx_description
1 polymer ?
#
loop_
_entity_poly.entity_id
_entity_poly.type
_entity_poly.pdbx_seq_one_letter_code
_entity_poly.pdbx_strand_id
1 'polypeptide(L)' 'DNWHPRFFINLGTRDRMNKRDLMDFICSHAKLKPSEIGHVELQSSHSFFEVDAKVSRKIASNFKNIVLKGGRELRVNRDN' A
#
# COMPACT_ATOMS: atom_id res chain seq x y z
N ASP A 1 -12.94 3.48 17.35
CA ASP A 1 -11.72 3.12 16.61
C ASP A 1 -11.44 4.11 15.50
N ASN A 2 -10.40 4.93 15.66
CA ASN A 2 -10.07 5.99 14.70
C ASN A 2 -9.06 5.43 13.68
N TRP A 3 -9.55 4.60 12.75
CA TRP A 3 -8.79 4.18 11.59
C TRP A 3 -8.81 5.33 10.60
N HIS A 4 -7.62 5.77 10.19
CA HIS A 4 -7.39 6.93 9.33
C HIS A 4 -6.38 6.53 8.25
N PRO A 5 -5.87 7.48 7.48
CA PRO A 5 -6.01 7.58 6.03
C PRO A 5 -5.86 6.29 5.21
N ARG A 6 -6.75 6.18 4.20
CA ARG A 6 -6.70 5.21 3.12
C ARG A 6 -5.65 5.63 2.09
N PHE A 7 -5.01 4.65 1.46
CA PHE A 7 -4.01 4.85 0.43
C PHE A 7 -4.34 3.99 -0.78
N PHE A 8 -4.18 4.59 -1.96
CA PHE A 8 -4.16 3.89 -3.23
C PHE A 8 -2.77 3.30 -3.46
N ILE A 9 -2.71 2.09 -4.03
CA ILE A 9 -1.51 1.49 -4.60
C ILE A 9 -1.82 0.89 -5.97
N ASN A 10 -1.01 1.18 -6.99
CA ASN A 10 -1.20 0.64 -8.35
C ASN A 10 -0.73 -0.81 -8.50
N LEU A 11 -1.10 -1.67 -7.54
CA LEU A 11 -0.90 -3.12 -7.57
C LEU A 11 -2.24 -3.80 -7.29
N GLY A 12 -2.59 -4.79 -8.10
CA GLY A 12 -3.82 -5.55 -7.95
C GLY A 12 -3.68 -7.02 -8.34
N THR A 13 -4.80 -7.72 -8.51
CA THR A 13 -4.79 -9.14 -8.86
C THR A 13 -4.14 -9.42 -10.22
N ARG A 14 -4.18 -8.47 -11.17
CA ARG A 14 -3.46 -8.58 -12.45
C ARG A 14 -1.94 -8.58 -12.29
N ASP A 15 -1.46 -7.99 -11.20
CA ASP A 15 -0.05 -8.03 -10.79
C ASP A 15 0.25 -9.26 -9.92
N ARG A 16 -0.68 -10.24 -9.87
CA ARG A 16 -0.63 -11.48 -9.09
C ARG A 16 -0.59 -11.30 -7.58
N MET A 17 -1.12 -10.18 -7.08
CA MET A 17 -1.22 -9.93 -5.65
C MET A 17 -2.48 -10.56 -5.07
N ASN A 18 -2.36 -11.25 -3.94
CA ASN A 18 -3.45 -11.47 -3.00
C ASN A 18 -3.33 -10.49 -1.81
N LYS A 19 -4.30 -10.52 -0.87
CA LYS A 19 -4.31 -9.62 0.31
C LYS A 19 -3.05 -9.75 1.18
N ARG A 20 -2.55 -10.98 1.39
CA ARG A 20 -1.34 -11.25 2.18
C ARG A 20 -0.09 -10.73 1.45
N ASP A 21 0.04 -11.03 0.16
CA ASP A 21 1.18 -10.57 -0.64
C ASP A 21 1.28 -9.05 -0.63
N LEU A 22 0.13 -8.36 -0.76
CA LEU A 22 0.09 -6.90 -0.76
C LEU A 22 0.48 -6.33 0.60
N MET A 23 0.00 -6.94 1.69
CA MET A 23 0.34 -6.55 3.04
C MET A 23 1.84 -6.74 3.33
N ASP A 24 2.42 -7.88 2.94
CA ASP A 24 3.85 -8.18 3.10
C ASP A 24 4.71 -7.21 2.25
N PHE A 25 4.26 -6.89 1.04
CA PHE A 25 4.90 -5.89 0.18
C PHE A 25 4.90 -4.50 0.81
N ILE A 26 3.76 -4.05 1.35
CA ILE A 26 3.64 -2.75 2.02
C ILE A 26 4.52 -2.72 3.28
N CYS A 27 4.47 -3.75 4.13
CA CYS A 27 5.28 -3.82 5.35
C CYS A 27 6.78 -3.70 5.06
N SER A 28 7.26 -4.47 4.07
CA SER A 28 8.68 -4.51 3.71
C SER A 28 9.21 -3.18 3.17
N HIS A 29 8.44 -2.50 2.30
CA HIS A 29 8.89 -1.26 1.68
C HIS A 29 8.64 -0.02 2.54
N ALA A 30 7.50 0.04 3.25
CA ALA A 30 7.16 1.17 4.11
C ALA A 30 7.74 1.06 5.52
N LYS A 31 8.44 -0.03 5.85
CA LYS A 31 8.95 -0.33 7.21
C LYS A 31 7.83 -0.28 8.26
N LEU A 32 6.67 -0.83 7.90
CA LEU A 32 5.52 -0.96 8.80
C LEU A 32 5.46 -2.35 9.40
N LYS A 33 4.84 -2.44 10.57
CA LYS A 33 4.40 -3.70 11.16
C LYS A 33 3.02 -4.08 10.61
N PRO A 34 2.70 -5.38 10.53
CA PRO A 34 1.36 -5.86 10.22
C PRO A 34 0.25 -5.21 11.04
N SER A 35 0.50 -4.93 12.32
CA SER A 35 -0.44 -4.27 13.24
C SER A 35 -0.71 -2.79 12.92
N GLU A 36 0.07 -2.18 12.04
CA GLU A 36 -0.07 -0.78 11.61
C GLU A 36 -0.83 -0.67 10.28
N ILE A 37 -1.24 -1.80 9.69
CA ILE A 37 -2.05 -1.88 8.48
C ILE A 37 -3.47 -2.28 8.86
N GLY A 38 -4.42 -1.52 8.30
CA GLY A 38 -5.83 -1.71 8.53
C GLY A 38 -6.54 -2.51 7.44
N HIS A 39 -7.70 -2.02 7.00
CA HIS A 39 -8.47 -2.68 5.95
C HIS A 39 -7.66 -2.67 4.66
N VAL A 40 -7.75 -3.77 3.89
CA VAL A 40 -7.15 -3.88 2.57
C VAL A 40 -8.24 -4.29 1.59
N GLU A 41 -8.44 -3.45 0.58
CA GLU A 41 -9.37 -3.66 -0.52
C GLU A 41 -8.57 -3.97 -1.78
N LEU A 42 -8.69 -5.19 -2.29
CA LEU A 42 -7.96 -5.67 -3.45
C LEU A 42 -8.82 -5.50 -4.70
N GLN A 43 -8.30 -4.82 -5.73
CA GLN A 43 -8.96 -4.74 -7.04
C GLN A 43 -8.07 -5.32 -8.14
N SER A 44 -8.56 -5.30 -9.38
CA SER A 44 -7.85 -5.94 -10.50
C SER A 44 -6.58 -5.21 -10.91
N SER A 45 -6.60 -3.88 -10.97
CA SER A 45 -5.50 -3.04 -11.47
C SER A 45 -4.80 -2.23 -10.38
N HIS A 46 -5.41 -2.14 -9.21
CA HIS A 46 -4.95 -1.36 -8.07
C HIS A 46 -5.59 -1.90 -6.80
N SER A 47 -5.21 -1.35 -5.65
CA SER A 47 -5.77 -1.72 -4.36
C SER A 47 -5.78 -0.51 -3.44
N PHE A 48 -6.49 -0.65 -2.33
CA PHE A 48 -6.49 0.33 -1.26
C PHE A 48 -6.13 -0.33 0.07
N PHE A 49 -5.47 0.43 0.93
CA PHE A 49 -5.18 0.00 2.29
C PHE A 49 -5.23 1.16 3.26
N GLU A 50 -5.61 0.87 4.50
CA GLU A 50 -5.59 1.82 5.62
C GLU A 50 -4.35 1.61 6.48
N VAL A 51 -3.94 2.65 7.21
CA VAL A 51 -2.80 2.59 8.14
C VAL A 51 -3.08 3.35 9.43
N ASP A 52 -2.35 3.06 10.50
CA ASP A 52 -2.43 3.89 11.70
C ASP A 52 -2.11 5.37 11.37
N ALA A 53 -2.95 6.29 11.84
CA ALA A 53 -2.76 7.74 11.70
C ALA A 53 -1.34 8.20 12.08
N LYS A 54 -0.72 7.55 13.08
CA LYS A 54 0.63 7.85 13.59
C LYS A 54 1.72 7.64 12.54
N VAL A 55 1.53 6.69 11.61
CA VAL A 55 2.53 6.36 10.57
C VAL A 55 2.18 6.94 9.20
N SER A 56 0.94 7.39 9.01
CA SER A 56 0.42 7.92 7.74
C SER A 56 1.30 8.94 7.02
N ARG A 57 1.94 9.87 7.75
CA ARG A 57 2.76 10.94 7.17
C ARG A 57 3.99 10.44 6.42
N LYS A 58 4.43 9.20 6.68
CA LYS A 58 5.68 8.64 6.13
C LYS A 58 5.44 7.67 4.98
N ILE A 59 4.20 7.30 4.70
CA ILE A 59 3.87 6.24 3.72
C ILE A 59 4.31 6.64 2.31
N ALA A 60 3.77 7.73 1.76
CA ALA A 60 4.03 8.10 0.36
C ALA A 60 5.53 8.34 0.06
N SER A 61 6.30 8.85 1.03
CA SER A 61 7.75 9.06 0.85
C SER A 61 8.54 7.77 0.75
N ASN A 62 8.07 6.67 1.35
CA ASN A 62 8.78 5.39 1.35
C ASN A 62 8.68 4.65 0.02
N PHE A 63 7.76 5.04 -0.86
CA PHE A 63 7.52 4.38 -2.14
C PHE A 63 8.03 5.17 -3.36
N LYS A 64 8.80 6.23 -3.16
CA LYS A 64 9.38 7.02 -4.25
C LYS A 64 10.44 6.22 -5.01
N ASN A 65 10.47 6.37 -6.33
CA ASN A 65 11.49 5.82 -7.23
C ASN A 65 11.56 4.28 -7.29
N ILE A 66 10.48 3.57 -6.91
CA ILE A 66 10.42 2.12 -7.06
C ILE A 66 9.88 1.78 -8.45
N VAL A 67 10.68 1.07 -9.24
CA VAL A 67 10.28 0.55 -10.55
C VAL A 67 9.91 -0.93 -10.41
N LEU A 68 8.68 -1.25 -10.76
CA LEU A 68 8.16 -2.60 -10.80
C LEU A 68 8.68 -3.36 -12.03
N LYS A 69 8.53 -4.68 -12.00
CA LYS A 69 8.79 -5.52 -13.17
C LYS A 69 7.96 -5.02 -14.37
N GLY A 70 8.60 -4.91 -15.53
CA GLY A 70 7.98 -4.37 -16.73
C GLY A 70 8.05 -2.85 -16.88
N GLY A 71 8.84 -2.15 -16.04
CA GLY A 71 9.15 -0.72 -16.20
C GLY A 71 8.07 0.23 -15.67
N ARG A 72 7.02 -0.30 -15.02
CA ARG A 72 5.98 0.52 -14.38
C ARG A 72 6.49 1.12 -13.08
N GLU A 73 6.30 2.41 -12.89
CA GLU A 73 6.56 3.04 -11.60
C GLU A 73 5.50 2.62 -10.58
N LEU A 74 5.94 2.27 -9.37
CA LEU A 74 5.04 2.06 -8.24
C LEU A 74 4.49 3.41 -7.77
N ARG A 75 3.17 3.49 -7.62
CA ARG A 75 2.47 4.69 -7.15
C ARG A 75 1.75 4.36 -5.87
N VAL A 76 2.05 5.11 -4.82
CA VAL A 76 1.33 5.06 -3.55
C VAL A 76 0.95 6.47 -3.14
N ASN A 77 -0.36 6.74 -3.10
CA ASN A 77 -0.92 8.06 -2.84
C ASN A 77 -1.97 7.97 -1.75
N ARG A 78 -2.13 9.04 -0.96
CA ARG A 78 -3.25 9.15 -0.03
C ARG A 78 -4.56 9.22 -0.82
N ASP A 79 -5.52 8.40 -0.42
CA ASP A 79 -6.88 8.34 -0.95
C ASP A 79 -7.75 9.18 0.01
N ASN A 80 -8.25 10.32 -0.47
CA ASN A 80 -9.03 11.27 0.33
C ASN A 80 -10.52 11.00 0.20
#